data_AF-A0A1V4S091-F1
#
_entry.id   AF-A0A1V4S091-F1
#
_cell.length_a   1.000
_cell.length_b   1.000
_cell.length_c   1.000
_cell.angle_alpha   90.00
_cell.angle_beta   90.00
_cell.angle_gamma   90.00
#
_symmetry.space_group_name_H-M   'P 1'
#
loop_
_entity.id
_entity.type
_entity.pdbx_description
1 polymer ?
#
loop_
_entity_poly.entity_id
_entity_poly.type
_entity_poly.pdbx_seq_one_letter_code
_entity_poly.pdbx_strand_id
1 'polypeptide(L)'
;MKRRSPVRIVSIMWGSYVPVFLEAARESSHVELAIFSQKEIENDPDCLEDFWAAAARADILFFYRTADGFWQEVDARLDEVGPDKVVVTTSFDPADWGRNATVDLAICAKAYTYLAEGGKENYRRLLDLLAHQVDPQISVQDPAPMPWQGILHPPDQNVYESVEEYRKAHPALHSQTV
;
A
#
# COMPACT_ATOMS: atom_id res chain seq x y z
N MET A 1 28.43 -4.84 11.45
CA MET A 1 27.02 -5.21 11.23
C MET A 1 26.83 -5.38 9.73
N LYS A 2 26.57 -6.59 9.22
CA LYS A 2 26.35 -6.79 7.77
C LYS A 2 25.04 -6.08 7.41
N ARG A 3 25.06 -5.13 6.47
CA ARG A 3 23.84 -4.59 5.86
C ARG A 3 23.10 -5.78 5.23
N ARG A 4 21.91 -6.09 5.73
CA ARG A 4 20.99 -7.02 5.07
C ARG A 4 20.51 -6.37 3.78
N SER A 5 20.31 -7.17 2.74
CA SER A 5 19.66 -6.70 1.51
C SER A 5 18.23 -6.24 1.83
N PRO A 6 17.71 -5.21 1.13
CA PRO A 6 16.31 -4.83 1.27
C PRO A 6 15.38 -5.99 0.88
N VAL A 7 14.23 -6.06 1.53
CA VAL A 7 13.15 -7.00 1.22
C VAL A 7 12.52 -6.60 -0.10
N ARG A 8 12.42 -7.54 -1.04
CA ARG A 8 11.81 -7.30 -2.35
C ARG A 8 10.33 -7.63 -2.31
N ILE A 9 9.52 -6.61 -2.54
CA ILE A 9 8.07 -6.72 -2.59
C ILE A 9 7.64 -6.50 -4.04
N VAL A 10 6.86 -7.43 -4.57
CA VAL A 10 6.20 -7.30 -5.86
C VAL A 10 4.70 -7.29 -5.65
N SER A 11 3.99 -6.36 -6.31
CA SER A 11 2.57 -6.15 -6.03
C SER A 11 1.74 -5.89 -7.27
N ILE A 12 0.50 -6.40 -7.25
CA ILE A 12 -0.59 -5.97 -8.15
C ILE A 12 -1.56 -5.12 -7.32
N MET A 13 -1.84 -3.90 -7.78
CA MET A 13 -2.53 -2.88 -6.99
C MET A 13 -3.62 -2.16 -7.79
N TRP A 14 -4.60 -1.59 -7.09
CA TRP A 14 -5.48 -0.58 -7.67
C TRP A 14 -4.67 0.63 -8.13
N GLY A 15 -4.87 1.06 -9.39
CA GLY A 15 -3.97 2.00 -10.06
C GLY A 15 -3.79 3.35 -9.35
N SER A 16 -4.79 3.83 -8.60
CA SER A 16 -4.67 5.11 -7.88
C SER A 16 -3.69 5.07 -6.70
N TYR A 17 -3.34 3.89 -6.19
CA TYR A 17 -2.39 3.75 -5.09
C TYR A 17 -0.94 3.77 -5.56
N VAL A 18 -0.68 3.40 -6.82
CA VAL A 18 0.66 3.17 -7.37
C VAL A 18 1.62 4.35 -7.15
N PRO A 19 1.27 5.61 -7.49
CA PRO A 19 2.21 6.72 -7.37
C PRO A 19 2.65 6.97 -5.92
N VAL A 20 1.70 6.92 -4.98
CA VAL A 20 1.97 7.19 -3.56
C VAL A 20 2.76 6.04 -2.92
N PHE A 21 2.52 4.79 -3.34
CA PHE A 21 3.36 3.65 -2.93
C PHE A 21 4.80 3.80 -3.40
N LEU A 22 5.02 4.23 -4.64
CA LEU A 22 6.38 4.47 -5.15
C LEU A 22 7.07 5.60 -4.38
N GLU A 23 6.35 6.66 -4.00
CA GLU A 23 6.88 7.70 -3.12
C GLU A 23 7.23 7.18 -1.72
N ALA A 24 6.33 6.41 -1.10
CA ALA A 24 6.58 5.80 0.20
C ALA A 24 7.77 4.82 0.18
N ALA A 25 7.91 4.04 -0.87
CA ALA A 25 9.01 3.08 -1.04
C ALA A 25 10.37 3.78 -1.20
N ARG A 26 10.43 4.92 -1.91
CA ARG A 26 11.68 5.70 -2.06
C ARG A 26 12.24 6.20 -0.72
N GLU A 27 11.39 6.38 0.29
CA GLU A 27 11.79 6.80 1.63
C GLU A 27 12.15 5.63 2.55
N SER A 28 11.92 4.38 2.12
CA SER A 28 12.24 3.18 2.90
C SER A 28 13.67 2.71 2.63
N SER A 29 14.42 2.42 3.70
CA SER A 29 15.73 1.75 3.61
C SER A 29 15.64 0.22 3.64
N HIS A 30 14.45 -0.33 3.87
CA HIS A 30 14.24 -1.76 4.11
C HIS A 30 13.60 -2.49 2.94
N VAL A 31 13.01 -1.76 2.00
CA VAL A 31 12.14 -2.32 0.95
C VAL A 31 12.59 -1.89 -0.43
N GLU A 32 12.57 -2.83 -1.36
CA GLU A 32 12.61 -2.62 -2.79
C GLU A 32 11.24 -3.01 -3.36
N LEU A 33 10.52 -2.05 -3.96
CA LEU A 33 9.16 -2.26 -4.44
C LEU A 33 9.11 -2.25 -5.97
N ALA A 34 8.54 -3.31 -6.55
CA ALA A 34 7.97 -3.28 -7.89
C ALA A 34 6.45 -3.43 -7.79
N ILE A 35 5.72 -2.54 -8.45
CA ILE A 35 4.27 -2.45 -8.31
C ILE A 35 3.65 -2.28 -9.69
N PHE A 36 2.61 -3.07 -9.95
CA PHE A 36 1.92 -3.17 -11.23
C PHE A 36 0.47 -2.75 -11.02
N SER A 37 -0.04 -1.86 -11.87
CA SER A 37 -1.45 -1.48 -11.82
C SER A 37 -2.31 -2.58 -12.41
N GLN A 38 -3.42 -2.94 -11.74
CA GLN A 38 -4.40 -3.85 -12.32
C GLN A 38 -4.88 -3.42 -13.71
N LYS A 39 -4.94 -2.10 -13.95
CA LYS A 39 -5.48 -1.52 -15.18
C LYS A 39 -4.45 -1.62 -16.30
N GLU A 40 -3.16 -1.59 -15.97
CA GLU A 40 -2.11 -1.80 -16.97
C GLU A 40 -2.11 -3.27 -17.39
N ILE A 41 -2.17 -4.20 -16.43
CA ILE A 41 -2.28 -5.64 -16.70
C ILE A 41 -3.53 -5.98 -17.54
N GLU A 42 -4.68 -5.37 -17.23
CA GLU A 42 -5.91 -5.60 -17.99
C GLU A 42 -5.80 -5.14 -19.46
N ASN A 43 -5.06 -4.06 -19.72
CA ASN A 43 -4.92 -3.50 -21.06
C ASN A 43 -3.75 -4.09 -21.85
N ASP A 44 -2.76 -4.66 -21.18
CA ASP A 44 -1.54 -5.18 -21.77
C ASP A 44 -1.12 -6.50 -21.09
N PRO A 45 -1.34 -7.66 -21.75
CA PRO A 45 -0.93 -8.95 -21.22
C PRO A 45 0.57 -9.06 -20.93
N ASP A 46 1.43 -8.32 -21.66
CA ASP A 46 2.88 -8.37 -21.43
C ASP A 46 3.24 -7.82 -20.03
N CYS A 47 2.42 -6.91 -19.48
CA CYS A 47 2.59 -6.42 -18.11
C CYS A 47 2.44 -7.53 -17.06
N LEU A 48 1.63 -8.57 -17.33
CA LEU A 48 1.50 -9.72 -16.43
C LEU A 48 2.78 -10.56 -16.44
N GLU A 49 3.41 -10.74 -17.60
CA GLU A 49 4.69 -11.43 -17.70
C GLU A 49 5.82 -10.66 -16.98
N ASP A 50 5.84 -9.34 -17.09
CA ASP A 50 6.78 -8.50 -16.33
C ASP A 50 6.56 -8.62 -14.82
N PHE A 51 5.29 -8.69 -14.37
CA PHE A 51 4.96 -8.99 -12.98
C PHE A 51 5.57 -10.34 -12.56
N TRP A 52 5.44 -11.39 -13.37
CA TRP A 52 5.98 -12.71 -13.03
C TRP A 52 7.51 -12.76 -13.03
N ALA A 53 8.16 -12.05 -13.96
CA ALA A 53 9.61 -11.91 -13.99
C ALA A 53 10.13 -11.23 -12.71
N ALA A 54 9.43 -10.22 -12.21
CA ALA A 54 9.72 -9.59 -10.92
C ALA A 54 9.41 -10.53 -9.76
N ALA A 55 8.23 -11.18 -9.78
CA ALA A 55 7.74 -12.09 -8.76
C ALA A 55 8.72 -13.24 -8.51
N ALA A 56 9.38 -13.78 -9.54
CA ALA A 56 10.39 -14.83 -9.41
C ALA A 56 11.51 -14.45 -8.42
N ARG A 57 11.89 -13.17 -8.36
CA ARG A 57 12.97 -12.64 -7.52
C ARG A 57 12.49 -12.02 -6.20
N ALA A 58 11.17 -11.92 -6.01
CA ALA A 58 10.56 -11.30 -4.85
C ALA A 58 10.65 -12.18 -3.60
N ASP A 59 10.72 -11.56 -2.43
CA ASP A 59 10.53 -12.21 -1.14
C ASP A 59 9.03 -12.25 -0.78
N ILE A 60 8.29 -11.23 -1.21
CA ILE A 60 6.86 -11.04 -0.89
C ILE A 60 6.06 -10.72 -2.16
N LEU A 61 4.92 -11.38 -2.30
CA LEU A 61 3.86 -11.00 -3.23
C LEU A 61 2.73 -10.32 -2.45
N PHE A 62 2.36 -9.11 -2.86
CA PHE A 62 1.27 -8.36 -2.23
C PHE A 62 0.17 -8.04 -3.23
N PHE A 63 -1.03 -8.55 -2.97
CA PHE A 63 -2.17 -8.41 -3.88
C PHE A 63 -3.26 -7.54 -3.28
N TYR A 64 -3.70 -6.56 -4.05
CA TYR A 64 -5.00 -5.92 -3.88
C TYR A 64 -5.99 -6.54 -4.87
N ARG A 65 -6.81 -7.49 -4.40
CA ARG A 65 -7.75 -8.24 -5.24
C ARG A 65 -8.92 -7.38 -5.69
N THR A 66 -9.30 -7.64 -6.93
CA THR A 66 -10.40 -7.03 -7.65
C THR A 66 -11.11 -8.06 -8.52
N ALA A 67 -12.16 -7.64 -9.22
CA ALA A 67 -13.00 -8.53 -10.01
C ALA A 67 -12.47 -8.77 -11.44
N ASP A 68 -11.27 -8.31 -11.77
CA ASP A 68 -10.71 -8.37 -13.13
C ASP A 68 -10.39 -9.83 -13.56
N GLY A 69 -10.57 -10.13 -14.84
CA GLY A 69 -10.49 -11.50 -15.35
C GLY A 69 -9.09 -12.13 -15.26
N PHE A 70 -8.03 -11.33 -15.32
CA PHE A 70 -6.63 -11.81 -15.27
C PHE A 70 -6.29 -12.51 -13.95
N TRP A 71 -7.07 -12.28 -12.87
CA TRP A 71 -6.86 -12.96 -11.59
C TRP A 71 -7.01 -14.48 -11.66
N GLN A 72 -7.75 -15.01 -12.64
CA GLN A 72 -7.81 -16.46 -12.87
C GLN A 72 -6.46 -17.03 -13.29
N GLU A 73 -5.75 -16.32 -14.17
CA GLU A 73 -4.39 -16.69 -14.55
C GLU A 73 -3.43 -16.51 -13.37
N VAL A 74 -3.60 -15.44 -12.58
CA VAL A 74 -2.80 -15.23 -11.39
C VAL A 74 -2.95 -16.38 -10.41
N ASP A 75 -4.19 -16.81 -10.14
CA ASP A 75 -4.49 -17.93 -9.25
C ASP A 75 -3.84 -19.23 -9.77
N ALA A 76 -3.87 -19.48 -11.08
CA ALA A 76 -3.30 -20.68 -11.68
C ALA A 76 -1.75 -20.72 -11.61
N ARG A 77 -1.10 -19.58 -11.81
CA ARG A 77 0.37 -19.48 -11.82
C ARG A 77 0.98 -19.31 -10.44
N LEU A 78 0.20 -18.85 -9.45
CA LEU A 78 0.70 -18.64 -8.09
C LEU A 78 1.21 -19.94 -7.46
N ASP A 79 0.61 -21.08 -7.80
CA ASP A 79 1.06 -22.42 -7.38
C ASP A 79 2.50 -22.75 -7.88
N GLU A 80 2.95 -22.12 -8.96
CA GLU A 80 4.29 -22.32 -9.55
C GLU A 80 5.39 -21.56 -8.80
N VAL A 81 5.03 -20.54 -8.02
CA VAL A 81 5.95 -19.58 -7.41
C VAL A 81 6.73 -20.19 -6.22
N GLY A 82 6.29 -21.36 -5.75
CA GLY A 82 6.93 -22.15 -4.69
C GLY A 82 6.36 -21.84 -3.30
N PRO A 83 6.34 -22.84 -2.39
CA PRO A 83 5.67 -22.74 -1.09
C PRO A 83 6.32 -21.75 -0.11
N ASP A 84 7.56 -21.35 -0.37
CA ASP A 84 8.36 -20.53 0.56
C ASP A 84 8.08 -19.02 0.41
N LYS A 85 7.24 -18.61 -0.56
CA LYS A 85 6.94 -17.19 -0.77
C LYS A 85 5.89 -16.69 0.21
N VAL A 86 6.15 -15.49 0.75
CA VAL A 86 5.15 -14.79 1.55
C VAL A 86 4.15 -14.14 0.60
N VAL A 87 2.88 -14.53 0.70
CA VAL A 87 1.78 -13.97 -0.06
C VAL A 87 0.83 -13.28 0.89
N VAL A 88 0.60 -11.99 0.67
CA VAL A 88 -0.35 -11.18 1.42
C VAL A 88 -1.42 -10.70 0.45
N THR A 89 -2.69 -10.97 0.78
CA THR A 89 -3.81 -10.65 -0.10
C THR A 89 -4.87 -9.85 0.65
N THR A 90 -5.15 -8.66 0.16
CA THR A 90 -6.20 -7.77 0.67
C THR A 90 -7.09 -7.30 -0.48
N SER A 91 -8.20 -6.63 -0.17
CA SER A 91 -9.17 -6.13 -1.15
C SER A 91 -10.12 -5.15 -0.49
N PHE A 92 -10.90 -4.44 -1.31
CA PHE A 92 -12.05 -3.67 -0.81
C PHE A 92 -13.10 -4.56 -0.13
N ASP A 93 -13.42 -5.71 -0.74
CA ASP A 93 -14.38 -6.68 -0.19
C ASP A 93 -13.67 -7.63 0.79
N PRO A 94 -14.04 -7.67 2.08
CA PRO A 94 -13.46 -8.59 3.05
C PRO A 94 -13.53 -10.07 2.70
N ALA A 95 -14.44 -10.48 1.81
CA ALA A 95 -14.54 -11.87 1.36
C ALA A 95 -13.29 -12.38 0.61
N ASP A 96 -12.51 -11.48 0.00
CA ASP A 96 -11.27 -11.83 -0.69
C ASP A 96 -10.02 -11.67 0.19
N TRP A 97 -10.14 -11.25 1.45
CA TRP A 97 -8.99 -11.16 2.36
C TRP A 97 -8.40 -12.54 2.61
N GLY A 98 -7.08 -12.66 2.47
CA GLY A 98 -6.37 -13.92 2.68
C GLY A 98 -6.51 -14.94 1.54
N ARG A 99 -7.14 -14.57 0.42
CA ARG A 99 -7.22 -15.44 -0.76
C ARG A 99 -5.81 -15.76 -1.27
N ASN A 100 -5.47 -17.06 -1.28
CA ASN A 100 -4.14 -17.58 -1.61
C ASN A 100 -2.99 -17.01 -0.75
N ALA A 101 -3.29 -16.41 0.40
CA ALA A 101 -2.27 -15.86 1.29
C ALA A 101 -1.57 -16.98 2.07
N THR A 102 -0.29 -16.76 2.38
CA THR A 102 0.51 -17.63 3.25
C THR A 102 0.70 -17.05 4.65
N VAL A 103 0.16 -15.86 4.90
CA VAL A 103 0.11 -15.21 6.22
C VAL A 103 -1.26 -15.36 6.87
N ASP A 104 -1.35 -15.08 8.17
CA ASP A 104 -2.62 -15.04 8.89
C ASP A 104 -3.59 -14.00 8.30
N LEU A 105 -4.89 -14.33 8.31
CA LEU A 105 -5.96 -13.44 7.86
C LEU A 105 -5.92 -12.06 8.55
N ALA A 106 -5.48 -12.00 9.81
CA ALA A 106 -5.32 -10.75 10.55
C ALA A 106 -4.29 -9.80 9.90
N ILE A 107 -3.23 -10.33 9.27
CA ILE A 107 -2.24 -9.52 8.54
C ILE A 107 -2.87 -8.95 7.27
N CYS A 108 -3.64 -9.76 6.54
CA CYS A 108 -4.39 -9.33 5.35
C CYS A 108 -5.39 -8.22 5.69
N ALA A 109 -6.17 -8.39 6.76
CA ALA A 109 -7.11 -7.36 7.25
C ALA A 109 -6.38 -6.08 7.69
N LYS A 110 -5.26 -6.21 8.41
CA LYS A 110 -4.45 -5.06 8.84
C LYS A 110 -3.85 -4.33 7.64
N ALA A 111 -3.44 -5.05 6.59
CA ALA A 111 -2.97 -4.45 5.35
C ALA A 111 -4.06 -3.57 4.71
N TYR A 112 -5.32 -4.02 4.70
CA TYR A 112 -6.44 -3.20 4.25
C TYR A 112 -6.59 -1.91 5.08
N THR A 113 -6.41 -1.98 6.41
CA THR A 113 -6.58 -0.80 7.27
C THR A 113 -5.62 0.33 6.90
N TYR A 114 -4.35 0.04 6.58
CA TYR A 114 -3.43 1.07 6.07
C TYR A 114 -3.88 1.65 4.72
N LEU A 115 -4.44 0.82 3.84
CA LEU A 115 -4.98 1.29 2.57
C LEU A 115 -6.21 2.18 2.75
N ALA A 116 -7.09 1.82 3.70
CA ALA A 116 -8.32 2.54 4.00
C ALA A 116 -8.05 3.90 4.64
N GLU A 117 -7.08 3.99 5.57
CA GLU A 117 -6.62 5.28 6.12
C GLU A 117 -5.87 6.10 5.06
N GLY A 118 -5.15 5.44 4.16
CA GLY A 118 -4.54 6.08 3.00
C GLY A 118 -3.39 7.03 3.34
N GLY A 119 -2.82 7.64 2.30
CA GLY A 119 -1.71 8.59 2.43
C GLY A 119 -0.34 7.93 2.56
N LYS A 120 0.69 8.72 2.25
CA LYS A 120 2.08 8.24 2.11
C LYS A 120 2.62 7.55 3.36
N GLU A 121 2.32 8.09 4.54
CA GLU A 121 2.80 7.51 5.81
C GLU A 121 2.18 6.13 6.09
N ASN A 122 0.89 5.93 5.81
CA ASN A 122 0.27 4.62 5.97
C ASN A 122 0.80 3.62 4.96
N TYR A 123 1.08 4.02 3.72
CA TYR A 123 1.68 3.13 2.73
C TYR A 123 3.11 2.76 3.11
N ARG A 124 3.88 3.69 3.70
CA ARG A 124 5.21 3.39 4.27
C ARG A 124 5.11 2.37 5.41
N ARG A 125 4.18 2.56 6.35
CA ARG A 125 3.95 1.60 7.46
C ARG A 125 3.45 0.25 6.98
N LEU A 126 2.66 0.23 5.91
CA LEU A 126 2.24 -1.01 5.26
C LEU A 126 3.42 -1.76 4.65
N LEU A 127 4.33 -1.07 3.94
CA LEU A 127 5.55 -1.68 3.43
C LEU A 127 6.41 -2.27 4.58
N ASP A 128 6.48 -1.60 5.73
CA ASP A 128 7.15 -2.14 6.92
C ASP A 128 6.43 -3.37 7.49
N LEU A 129 5.09 -3.37 7.56
CA LEU A 129 4.29 -4.53 7.97
C LEU A 129 4.56 -5.75 7.06
N LEU A 130 4.59 -5.53 5.75
CA LEU A 130 4.88 -6.57 4.77
C LEU A 130 6.30 -7.10 4.99
N ALA A 131 7.30 -6.21 5.00
CA ALA A 131 8.69 -6.60 5.17
C ALA A 131 8.97 -7.32 6.51
N HIS A 132 8.22 -6.99 7.57
CA HIS A 132 8.29 -7.68 8.86
C HIS A 132 7.96 -9.17 8.78
N GLN A 133 7.15 -9.61 7.80
CA GLN A 133 6.80 -11.03 7.63
C GLN A 133 8.00 -11.90 7.26
N VAL A 134 9.04 -11.32 6.66
CA VAL A 134 10.30 -12.01 6.33
C VAL A 134 11.48 -11.56 7.17
N ASP A 135 11.44 -10.34 7.72
CA ASP A 135 12.44 -9.81 8.65
C ASP A 135 11.79 -9.24 9.93
N PRO A 136 11.70 -10.05 11.01
CA PRO A 136 11.10 -9.62 12.28
C PRO A 136 11.79 -8.45 12.99
N GLN A 137 12.98 -8.02 12.52
CA GLN A 137 13.69 -6.86 13.07
C GLN A 137 13.11 -5.52 12.56
N ILE A 138 12.33 -5.52 11.49
CA ILE A 138 11.67 -4.31 10.96
C ILE A 138 10.52 -3.97 11.90
N SER A 139 10.53 -2.77 12.48
CA SER A 139 9.48 -2.34 13.41
C SER A 139 8.19 -2.01 12.68
N VAL A 140 7.06 -2.53 13.18
CA VAL A 140 5.73 -2.24 12.63
C VAL A 140 5.03 -1.19 13.51
N GLN A 141 4.48 -0.16 12.89
CA GLN A 141 3.65 0.85 13.55
C GLN A 141 2.22 0.72 13.05
N ASP A 142 1.22 0.88 13.92
CA ASP A 142 -0.20 0.83 13.53
C ASP A 142 -0.57 1.94 12.51
N PRO A 143 -1.66 1.77 11.74
CA PRO A 143 -2.13 2.80 10.82
C PRO A 143 -2.34 4.14 11.54
N ALA A 144 -1.88 5.23 10.92
CA ALA A 144 -2.17 6.58 11.37
C ALA A 144 -3.52 7.03 10.79
N PRO A 145 -4.45 7.51 11.62
CA PRO A 145 -5.72 8.00 11.11
C PRO A 145 -5.52 9.21 10.20
N MET A 146 -6.17 9.22 9.04
CA MET A 146 -6.16 10.35 8.11
C MET A 146 -7.49 11.11 8.18
N PRO A 147 -7.49 12.45 8.31
CA PRO A 147 -8.74 13.20 8.38
C PRO A 147 -9.59 13.02 7.11
N TRP A 148 -10.78 12.47 7.25
CA TRP A 148 -11.74 12.29 6.15
C TRP A 148 -12.21 13.61 5.54
N GLN A 149 -12.14 14.69 6.31
CA GLN A 149 -12.49 16.05 5.91
C GLN A 149 -11.65 17.05 6.72
N GLY A 150 -11.51 18.26 6.18
CA GLY A 150 -10.87 19.36 6.88
C GLY A 150 -10.73 20.59 5.99
N ILE A 151 -10.14 21.64 6.55
CA ILE A 151 -9.88 22.91 5.87
C ILE A 151 -8.39 22.96 5.54
N LEU A 152 -8.07 23.23 4.27
CA LEU A 152 -6.70 23.45 3.80
C LEU A 152 -6.54 24.91 3.37
N HIS A 153 -5.46 25.58 3.78
CA HIS A 153 -5.17 26.97 3.40
C HIS A 153 -3.76 27.10 2.82
N PRO A 154 -3.59 27.01 1.49
CA PRO A 154 -2.29 27.24 0.88
C PRO A 154 -1.71 28.63 1.21
N PRO A 155 -0.39 28.77 1.42
CA PRO A 155 0.64 27.74 1.22
C PRO A 155 0.77 26.74 2.37
N ASP A 156 0.09 26.97 3.50
CA ASP A 156 0.06 26.05 4.64
C ASP A 156 -0.61 24.72 4.23
N GLN A 157 0.12 23.61 4.42
CA GLN A 157 -0.32 22.25 4.09
C GLN A 157 -0.96 21.53 5.29
N ASN A 158 -1.13 22.23 6.41
CA ASN A 158 -1.85 21.69 7.56
C ASN A 158 -3.35 21.60 7.24
N VAL A 159 -3.93 20.46 7.58
CA VAL A 159 -5.38 20.23 7.53
C VAL A 159 -5.96 20.55 8.89
N TYR A 160 -6.89 21.50 8.95
CA TYR A 160 -7.60 21.89 10.16
C TYR A 160 -8.92 21.13 10.26
N GLU A 161 -9.22 20.53 11.41
CA GLU A 161 -10.43 19.70 11.57
C GLU A 161 -11.69 20.54 11.85
N SER A 162 -11.53 21.80 12.26
CA SER A 162 -12.62 22.73 12.57
C SER A 162 -12.37 24.15 12.08
N VAL A 163 -13.47 24.91 11.93
CA VAL A 163 -13.41 26.33 11.59
C VAL A 163 -12.73 27.13 12.70
N GLU A 164 -12.90 26.74 13.96
CA GLU A 164 -12.29 27.36 15.13
C GLU A 164 -10.76 27.24 15.11
N GLU A 165 -10.23 26.04 14.88
CA GLU A 165 -8.78 25.80 14.75
C GLU A 165 -8.20 26.58 13.58
N TYR A 166 -8.88 26.51 12.44
CA TYR A 166 -8.48 27.25 11.25
C TYR A 166 -8.43 28.76 11.53
N ARG A 167 -9.47 29.35 12.14
CA ARG A 167 -9.50 30.79 12.47
C ARG A 167 -8.49 31.20 13.53
N LYS A 168 -8.10 30.27 14.42
CA LYS A 168 -7.04 30.52 15.40
C LYS A 168 -5.68 30.64 14.72
N ALA A 169 -5.42 29.80 13.72
CA ALA A 169 -4.19 29.84 12.93
C ALA A 169 -4.19 30.94 11.85
N HIS A 170 -5.36 31.22 11.28
CA HIS A 170 -5.59 32.18 10.21
C HIS A 170 -6.70 33.18 10.60
N PRO A 171 -6.42 34.13 11.52
CA PRO A 171 -7.42 35.10 11.98
C PRO A 171 -7.91 35.99 10.84
N ALA A 172 -9.19 36.34 10.85
CA ALA A 172 -9.74 37.29 9.88
C ALA A 172 -9.04 38.65 10.03
N LEU A 173 -8.52 39.17 8.92
CA LEU A 173 -7.86 40.49 8.88
C LEU A 173 -8.86 41.64 9.11
N HIS A 174 -10.14 41.42 8.84
CA HIS A 174 -11.21 42.40 8.99
C HIS A 174 -12.41 41.78 9.71
N SER A 175 -13.05 42.57 10.58
CA SER A 175 -14.18 42.14 11.40
C SER A 175 -15.47 41.89 10.61
N GLN A 176 -15.58 42.43 9.39
CA GLN A 176 -16.70 42.25 8.48
C GLN A 176 -16.18 42.32 7.03
N THR A 177 -16.50 41.33 6.21
CA THR A 177 -16.33 41.41 4.76
C THR A 177 -17.61 42.04 4.19
N VAL A 178 -17.48 43.21 3.55
CA VAL A 178 -18.57 43.87 2.78
C VAL A 178 -18.69 43.22 1.42
#